data_AF-A0A928DVB7-F1
#
_entry.id   AF-A0A928DVB7-F1
#
_cell.length_a   1.000
_cell.length_b   1.000
_cell.length_c   1.000
_cell.angle_alpha   90.00
_cell.angle_beta   90.00
_cell.angle_gamma   90.00
#
_symmetry.space_group_name_H-M   'P 1'
#
loop_
_entity.id
_entity.type
_entity.pdbx_description
1 polymer ?
#
loop_
_entity_poly.entity_id
_entity_poly.type
_entity_poly.pdbx_seq_one_letter_code
_entity_poly.pdbx_strand_id
1 'polypeptide(L)' 'LRELLGSGKLLGMTVFQTVNDGGWFQPWGLMLLAPSAFFLIGFFIWILRTFDPSQIEE' A
#
# COMPACT_ATOMS: atom_id res chain seq x y z
N LEU A 1 -3.34 -1.85 3.46
CA LEU A 1 -2.91 -1.57 2.06
C LEU A 1 -2.04 -2.69 1.47
N ARG A 2 -1.02 -3.17 2.19
CA ARG A 2 -0.07 -4.17 1.66
C ARG A 2 -0.70 -5.52 1.32
N GLU A 3 -1.59 -6.06 2.17
CA GLU A 3 -2.34 -7.28 1.83
C GLU A 3 -3.26 -7.06 0.63
N LEU A 4 -4.07 -5.99 0.66
CA LEU A 4 -5.03 -5.74 -0.41
C LEU A 4 -4.36 -5.53 -1.78
N LEU A 5 -3.34 -4.68 -1.85
CA LEU A 5 -2.67 -4.36 -3.12
C LEU A 5 -1.58 -5.37 -3.50
N GLY A 6 -1.01 -6.08 -2.53
CA GLY A 6 0.08 -7.03 -2.74
C GLY A 6 -0.41 -8.46 -2.98
N SER A 7 -1.54 -8.88 -2.43
CA SER A 7 -2.09 -10.24 -2.62
C SER A 7 -3.56 -10.29 -3.03
N GLY A 8 -4.24 -9.15 -3.16
CA GLY A 8 -5.67 -9.11 -3.48
C GLY A 8 -6.58 -9.53 -2.33
N LYS A 9 -6.01 -9.75 -1.13
CA LYS A 9 -6.75 -10.23 0.05
C LYS A 9 -6.89 -9.14 1.09
N LEU A 10 -7.98 -9.19 1.84
CA LEU A 10 -8.21 -8.37 3.02
C LEU A 10 -8.61 -9.30 4.16
N LEU A 11 -7.84 -9.32 5.25
CA LEU A 11 -8.10 -10.20 6.40
C LEU A 11 -8.26 -11.68 6.01
N GLY A 12 -7.49 -12.13 5.01
CA GLY A 12 -7.57 -13.50 4.47
C GLY A 12 -8.71 -13.76 3.49
N MET A 13 -9.69 -12.85 3.35
CA MET A 13 -10.75 -12.94 2.34
C MET A 13 -10.26 -12.35 1.01
N THR A 14 -10.46 -13.08 -0.10
CA THR A 14 -10.12 -12.61 -1.44
C THR A 14 -11.10 -11.52 -1.87
N VAL A 15 -10.63 -10.27 -1.96
CA VAL A 15 -11.43 -9.13 -2.43
C VAL A 15 -11.22 -8.91 -3.92
N PHE A 16 -9.96 -8.99 -4.36
CA PHE A 16 -9.59 -8.99 -5.76
C PHE A 16 -9.05 -10.36 -6.14
N GLN A 17 -9.72 -11.03 -7.08
CA GLN A 17 -9.21 -12.27 -7.65
C GLN A 17 -7.94 -11.97 -8.44
N THR A 18 -6.83 -12.54 -8.00
CA THR A 18 -5.54 -12.32 -8.64
C THR A 18 -5.48 -13.05 -10.00
N VAL A 19 -4.65 -12.58 -10.92
CA VAL A 19 -4.46 -13.26 -12.22
C VAL A 19 -4.00 -14.72 -12.06
N ASN A 20 -3.26 -15.01 -10.98
CA ASN A 20 -2.82 -16.36 -10.63
C ASN A 20 -4.00 -17.28 -10.23
N ASP A 21 -5.09 -16.70 -9.74
CA ASP A 21 -6.33 -17.41 -9.36
C ASP A 21 -7.39 -17.34 -10.48
N GLY A 22 -7.01 -16.93 -11.71
CA GLY A 22 -7.93 -16.78 -12.85
C GLY A 22 -8.73 -15.46 -12.87
N GLY A 23 -8.38 -14.51 -12.00
CA GLY A 23 -9.00 -13.19 -11.94
C GLY A 23 -8.31 -12.14 -12.82
N TRP A 24 -8.69 -10.88 -12.62
CA TRP A 24 -8.22 -9.74 -13.42
C TRP A 24 -7.17 -8.87 -12.72
N PHE A 25 -6.93 -9.09 -11.42
CA PHE A 25 -6.09 -8.21 -10.62
C PHE A 25 -4.64 -8.68 -10.63
N GLN A 26 -3.75 -7.86 -11.19
CA GLN A 26 -2.30 -8.04 -11.07
C GLN A 26 -1.82 -7.44 -9.75
N PRO A 27 -1.27 -8.23 -8.82
CA PRO A 27 -0.78 -7.70 -7.56
C PRO A 27 0.42 -6.77 -7.78
N TRP A 28 0.48 -5.71 -6.98
CA TRP A 28 1.56 -4.73 -7.06
C TRP A 28 2.79 -5.29 -6.35
N GLY A 29 3.71 -5.89 -7.11
CA GLY A 29 4.92 -6.55 -6.57
C GLY A 29 5.75 -5.67 -5.64
N LEU A 30 5.73 -4.34 -5.84
CA LEU A 30 6.36 -3.38 -4.93
C LEU A 30 5.82 -3.48 -3.50
N MET A 31 4.50 -3.64 -3.32
CA MET A 31 3.83 -3.67 -2.00
C MET A 31 4.16 -4.93 -1.17
N LEU A 32 4.65 -5.98 -1.83
CA LEU A 32 5.11 -7.21 -1.18
C LEU A 32 6.52 -7.03 -0.61
N LEU A 33 7.37 -6.23 -1.25
CA LEU A 33 8.77 -6.05 -0.85
C LEU A 33 8.89 -5.24 0.44
N ALA A 34 9.89 -5.54 1.26
CA ALA A 34 10.19 -4.83 2.51
C ALA A 34 10.31 -3.29 2.34
N PRO A 35 10.90 -2.75 1.25
CA PRO A 35 11.05 -1.30 1.07
C PRO A 35 9.73 -0.53 0.91
N SER A 36 8.61 -1.21 0.58
CA SER A 36 7.30 -0.54 0.44
C SER A 36 6.83 0.16 1.72
N ALA A 37 7.25 -0.33 2.89
CA ALA A 37 6.93 0.30 4.16
C ALA A 37 7.50 1.72 4.26
N PHE A 38 8.74 1.94 3.78
CA PHE A 38 9.37 3.27 3.79
C PHE A 38 8.64 4.25 2.90
N PHE A 39 8.24 3.81 1.69
CA PHE A 39 7.44 4.63 0.79
C PHE A 39 6.08 4.98 1.39
N LEU A 40 5.40 4.01 2.01
CA LEU A 40 4.10 4.25 2.65
C LEU A 40 4.18 5.28 3.78
N ILE A 41 5.19 5.15 4.65
CA ILE A 41 5.41 6.10 5.74
C ILE A 41 5.80 7.48 5.19
N GLY A 42 6.69 7.53 4.19
CA GLY A 42 7.07 8.77 3.53
C GLY A 42 5.88 9.51 2.91
N PHE A 43 5.03 8.79 2.16
CA PHE A 43 3.79 9.36 1.62
C PHE A 43 2.82 9.81 2.71
N PHE A 44 2.68 9.03 3.78
CA PHE A 44 1.81 9.37 4.90
C PHE A 44 2.25 10.66 5.59
N ILE A 45 3.54 10.79 5.92
CA ILE A 45 4.10 12.00 6.52
C ILE A 45 3.98 13.18 5.56
N TRP A 46 4.27 12.99 4.27
CA TRP A 46 4.15 14.03 3.26
C TRP A 46 2.72 14.56 3.14
N ILE A 47 1.72 13.66 3.11
CA ILE A 47 0.30 14.04 3.10
C ILE A 47 -0.03 14.83 4.36
N LEU A 48 0.32 14.31 5.55
CA LEU A 48 0.05 14.99 6.81
C LEU A 48 0.66 16.39 6.84
N ARG A 49 1.93 16.55 6.44
CA ARG A 49 2.61 17.85 6.39
C ARG A 49 2.05 18.80 5.34
N THR A 50 1.49 18.27 4.26
CA THR A 50 0.82 19.09 3.24
C THR A 50 -0.47 19.70 3.77
N PHE A 51 -1.20 18.99 4.62
CA PHE A 51 -2.44 19.47 5.24
C PHE A 51 -2.23 20.19 6.59
N ASP A 52 -1.18 19.86 7.33
CA ASP A 52 -0.76 20.51 8.58
C ASP A 52 0.75 20.85 8.55
N PRO A 53 1.12 22.02 7.99
CA PRO A 53 2.51 22.45 7.87
C PRO A 53 3.20 22.73 9.22
N SER A 54 2.45 22.81 10.33
CA SER A 54 3.03 23.06 11.66
C SER A 54 3.98 21.95 12.14
N GLN A 55 3.89 20.77 11.52
CA GLN A 55 4.71 19.59 11.81
C GLN A 55 6.07 19.58 11.08
N ILE A 56 6.43 20.66 10.39
CA ILE A 56 7.73 20.82 9.73
C ILE A 56 8.71 21.43 10.74
N GLU A 57 9.67 20.65 11.20
CA GLU A 57 10.77 21.12 12.07
C GLU A 57 11.77 21.96 11.25
N GLU A 58 12.26 23.07 11.83
CA GLU A 58 13.29 23.96 11.24
C GLU A 58 14.72 23.38 11.32
#